data_AF-A0A2W4MKV4-F1
#
_entry.id   AF-A0A2W4MKV4-F1
#
_cell.length_a   1.000
_cell.length_b   1.000
_cell.length_c   1.000
_cell.angle_alpha   90.00
_cell.angle_beta   90.00
_cell.angle_gamma   90.00
#
_symmetry.space_group_name_H-M   'P 1'
#
loop_
_entity.id
_entity.type
_entity.pdbx_description
1 polymer ?
#
loop_
_entity_poly.entity_id
_entity_poly.type
_entity_poly.pdbx_seq_one_letter_code
_entity_poly.pdbx_strand_id
1 'polypeptide(L)'
;LGTLGGGVGWDAGAGVLAVEGRVWLTFEPRALRRWHLPPLEPAGAFGEPGTGAAAAGERRRAARVLGHLLAVARRPGWLPFRAHVSALVRAAAAGDWVAACHAADRLLGAGPGLTPSGDDWLAGFAAYWASRTGYRRPAGAAGRAPRGRPARGGDTAGRSAPANPVPSPGGFGEWRQYVAARAPHRTSAVGAAFLLPALDGELPEPAASLLLALLSGQVGEIPARARQLLRTGHHSGVDLAWGLWMAARWLEWGQRSP
;
A
#
# COMPACT_ATOMS: atom_id res chain seq x y z
N LEU A 1 -38.92 3.20 32.23
CA LEU A 1 -37.85 2.25 32.64
C LEU A 1 -38.05 0.96 31.86
N GLY A 2 -37.09 0.56 31.02
CA GLY A 2 -37.14 -0.72 30.30
C GLY A 2 -36.37 -0.76 28.97
N THR A 3 -35.04 -0.67 29.06
CA THR A 3 -34.00 -1.22 28.14
C THR A 3 -34.27 -1.31 26.62
N LEU A 4 -33.69 -0.38 25.85
CA LEU A 4 -33.34 -0.60 24.43
C LEU A 4 -32.00 -1.34 24.37
N GLY A 5 -32.04 -2.67 24.18
CA GLY A 5 -30.88 -3.46 23.81
C GLY A 5 -30.57 -3.33 22.32
N GLY A 6 -29.70 -2.39 21.95
CA GLY A 6 -29.20 -2.25 20.58
C GLY A 6 -27.95 -3.09 20.38
N GLY A 7 -28.08 -4.28 19.80
CA GLY A 7 -26.96 -5.17 19.48
C GLY A 7 -26.31 -4.84 18.14
N VAL A 8 -24.98 -4.80 18.10
CA VAL A 8 -24.19 -4.81 16.85
C VAL A 8 -23.99 -6.28 16.44
N GLY A 9 -24.36 -6.62 15.20
CA GLY A 9 -24.21 -7.97 14.65
C GLY A 9 -23.34 -7.96 13.39
N TRP A 10 -22.35 -8.85 13.34
CA TRP A 10 -21.50 -9.08 12.15
C TRP A 10 -21.69 -10.52 11.65
N ASP A 11 -22.10 -10.66 10.38
CA ASP A 11 -22.03 -11.92 9.64
C ASP A 11 -20.82 -11.92 8.67
N ALA A 12 -19.82 -12.71 9.00
CA ALA A 12 -18.59 -12.86 8.22
C ALA A 12 -18.80 -13.57 6.87
N GLY A 13 -19.90 -14.32 6.69
CA GLY A 13 -20.23 -15.00 5.44
C GLY A 13 -20.87 -14.07 4.40
N ALA A 14 -21.60 -13.05 4.85
CA ALA A 14 -22.32 -12.10 3.99
C ALA A 14 -21.62 -10.73 3.85
N GLY A 15 -20.65 -10.41 4.72
CA GLY A 15 -19.96 -9.11 4.69
C GLY A 15 -20.90 -7.93 4.98
N VAL A 16 -21.89 -8.15 5.85
CA VAL A 16 -22.88 -7.15 6.23
C VAL A 16 -22.62 -6.69 7.66
N LEU A 17 -22.53 -5.38 7.85
CA LEU A 17 -22.57 -4.74 9.16
C LEU A 17 -23.95 -4.09 9.34
N ALA A 18 -24.72 -4.59 10.30
CA ALA A 18 -26.02 -4.03 10.65
C ALA A 18 -25.94 -3.32 12.01
N VAL A 19 -26.32 -2.04 12.03
CA VAL A 19 -26.43 -1.23 13.24
C VAL A 19 -27.79 -0.54 13.21
N GLU A 20 -28.60 -0.73 14.26
CA GLU A 20 -29.89 -0.07 14.45
C GLU A 20 -30.90 -0.21 13.29
N GLY A 21 -30.99 -1.41 12.71
CA GLY A 21 -31.99 -1.71 11.68
C GLY A 21 -31.76 -1.02 10.33
N ARG A 22 -30.62 -0.34 10.13
CA ARG A 22 -30.18 0.15 8.82
C ARG A 22 -28.96 -0.62 8.36
N VAL A 23 -29.06 -1.20 7.16
CA VAL A 23 -27.96 -1.90 6.49
C VAL A 23 -27.02 -0.86 5.91
N TRP A 24 -25.82 -0.73 6.47
CA TRP A 24 -24.77 0.11 5.90
C TRP A 24 -23.72 -0.82 5.27
N LEU A 25 -23.76 -0.89 3.94
CA LEU A 25 -22.80 -1.57 3.06
C LEU A 25 -22.88 -3.11 3.08
N THR A 26 -23.32 -3.67 1.96
CA THR A 26 -23.01 -5.05 1.57
C THR A 26 -21.58 -5.08 1.03
N PHE A 27 -20.63 -5.56 1.84
CA PHE A 27 -19.28 -5.84 1.36
C PHE A 27 -19.23 -7.26 0.82
N GLU A 28 -19.54 -7.44 -0.46
CA GLU A 28 -19.30 -8.70 -1.18
C GLU A 28 -17.77 -8.92 -1.30
N PRO A 29 -17.15 -9.87 -0.57
CA PRO A 29 -15.71 -10.09 -0.65
C PRO A 29 -15.26 -10.61 -2.03
N ARG A 30 -16.22 -11.01 -2.87
CA ARG A 30 -16.01 -11.51 -4.24
C ARG A 30 -16.24 -10.44 -5.31
N ALA A 31 -16.75 -9.26 -4.95
CA ALA A 31 -17.03 -8.17 -5.88
C ALA A 31 -15.99 -7.05 -5.86
N LEU A 32 -14.83 -7.24 -5.20
CA LEU A 32 -13.60 -6.70 -5.78
C LEU A 32 -13.45 -7.42 -7.12
N ARG A 33 -14.02 -6.84 -8.19
CA ARG A 33 -13.57 -7.13 -9.55
C ARG A 33 -12.06 -7.09 -9.42
N ARG A 34 -11.42 -8.25 -9.58
CA ARG A 34 -9.98 -8.32 -9.74
C ARG A 34 -9.75 -7.45 -10.96
N TRP A 35 -9.38 -6.19 -10.72
CA TRP A 35 -9.01 -5.28 -11.79
C TRP A 35 -7.68 -5.81 -12.23
N HIS A 36 -7.76 -6.74 -13.18
CA HIS A 36 -6.64 -7.04 -14.04
C HIS A 36 -6.24 -5.68 -14.58
N LEU A 37 -5.08 -5.16 -14.15
CA LEU A 37 -4.30 -4.33 -15.05
C LEU A 37 -4.40 -5.04 -16.40
N PRO A 38 -4.79 -4.37 -17.51
CA PRO A 38 -4.53 -4.96 -18.80
C PRO A 38 -3.07 -5.42 -18.75
N PRO A 39 -2.76 -6.66 -19.20
CA PRO A 39 -1.37 -7.10 -19.24
C PRO A 39 -0.59 -5.93 -19.82
N LEU A 40 0.42 -5.44 -19.09
CA LEU A 40 1.36 -4.51 -19.66
C LEU A 40 1.87 -5.23 -20.89
N GLU A 41 1.41 -4.78 -22.06
CA GLU A 41 1.79 -5.31 -23.37
C GLU A 41 3.31 -5.52 -23.33
N PRO A 42 3.83 -6.64 -23.88
CA PRO A 42 5.26 -6.87 -23.93
C PRO A 42 5.94 -5.59 -24.44
N ALA A 43 7.01 -5.19 -23.76
CA ALA A 43 7.74 -3.94 -23.95
C ALA A 43 7.87 -3.58 -25.45
N GLY A 44 6.96 -2.73 -25.93
CA GLY A 44 6.77 -2.56 -27.38
C GLY A 44 5.61 -1.67 -27.83
N ALA A 45 4.55 -1.48 -27.02
CA ALA A 45 3.40 -0.65 -27.43
C ALA A 45 3.32 0.74 -26.75
N PHE A 46 4.09 0.96 -25.69
CA PHE A 46 4.41 2.30 -25.15
C PHE A 46 5.92 2.36 -25.11
N GLY A 47 6.51 3.34 -25.79
CA GLY A 47 7.96 3.45 -25.99
C GLY A 47 8.73 3.00 -24.76
N GLU A 48 9.58 1.99 -24.97
CA GLU A 48 10.51 1.40 -23.99
C GLU A 48 10.79 2.38 -22.84
N PRO A 49 10.41 2.08 -21.59
CA PRO A 49 10.78 2.93 -20.47
C PRO A 49 12.30 2.97 -20.42
N GLY A 50 12.86 4.06 -20.93
CA GLY A 50 14.30 4.23 -21.02
C GLY A 50 14.93 3.92 -19.68
N THR A 51 15.81 2.93 -19.63
CA THR A 51 16.66 2.68 -18.47
C THR A 51 17.81 3.70 -18.40
N GLY A 52 17.95 4.57 -19.41
CA GLY A 52 18.98 5.58 -19.55
C GLY A 52 18.74 6.89 -18.75
N ALA A 53 19.78 7.73 -18.72
CA ALA A 53 19.81 8.98 -17.95
C ALA A 53 18.69 9.99 -18.31
N ALA A 54 18.24 10.00 -19.57
CA ALA A 54 17.16 10.87 -20.05
C ALA A 54 15.83 10.56 -19.37
N ALA A 55 15.44 9.29 -19.34
CA ALA A 55 14.23 8.82 -18.67
C ALA A 55 14.31 9.01 -17.14
N ALA A 56 15.48 8.83 -16.53
CA ALA A 56 15.68 9.22 -15.12
C ALA A 56 15.49 10.74 -14.91
N GLY A 57 15.89 11.57 -15.87
CA GLY A 57 15.63 13.01 -15.87
C GLY A 57 14.14 13.34 -15.91
N GLU A 58 13.36 12.63 -16.72
CA GLU A 58 11.91 12.79 -16.81
C GLU A 58 11.17 12.33 -15.56
N ARG A 59 11.54 11.17 -14.99
CA ARG A 59 10.98 10.72 -13.70
C ARG A 59 11.28 11.71 -12.57
N ARG A 60 12.49 12.28 -12.51
CA ARG A 60 12.80 13.38 -11.58
C ARG A 60 11.92 14.60 -11.80
N ARG A 61 11.71 15.02 -13.06
CA ARG A 61 10.82 16.15 -13.37
C ARG A 61 9.38 15.86 -12.95
N ALA A 62 8.87 14.68 -13.23
CA ALA A 62 7.54 14.23 -12.81
C ALA A 62 7.39 14.24 -11.28
N ALA A 63 8.37 13.70 -10.56
CA ALA A 63 8.40 13.73 -9.09
C ALA A 63 8.49 15.16 -8.53
N ARG A 64 9.24 16.08 -9.17
CA ARG A 64 9.23 17.50 -8.79
C ARG A 64 7.84 18.10 -8.92
N VAL A 65 7.15 17.88 -10.04
CA VAL A 65 5.79 18.41 -10.26
C VAL A 65 4.84 17.88 -9.20
N LEU A 66 4.85 16.57 -8.92
CA LEU A 66 4.03 15.99 -7.86
C LEU A 66 4.34 16.62 -6.49
N GLY A 67 5.62 16.84 -6.18
CA GLY A 67 6.03 17.50 -4.94
C GLY A 67 5.46 18.92 -4.77
N HIS A 68 5.41 19.71 -5.84
CA HIS A 68 4.78 21.05 -5.79
C HIS A 68 3.28 20.97 -5.54
N LEU A 69 2.59 19.99 -6.15
CA LEU A 69 1.16 19.78 -5.93
C LEU A 69 0.87 19.33 -4.49
N LEU A 70 1.71 18.46 -3.94
CA LEU A 70 1.59 18.00 -2.56
C LEU A 70 1.87 19.09 -1.53
N ALA A 71 2.77 20.03 -1.84
CA ALA A 71 3.08 21.17 -0.96
C ALA A 71 1.88 22.09 -0.72
N VAL A 72 0.95 22.17 -1.69
CA VAL A 72 -0.29 22.96 -1.60
C VAL A 72 -1.53 22.09 -1.38
N ALA A 73 -1.37 20.77 -1.24
CA ALA A 73 -2.47 19.86 -0.97
C ALA A 73 -2.94 19.98 0.49
N ARG A 74 -4.09 19.36 0.78
CA ARG A 74 -4.59 19.18 2.14
C ARG A 74 -3.51 18.56 3.04
N ARG A 75 -3.50 18.92 4.32
CA ARG A 75 -2.58 18.32 5.30
C ARG A 75 -2.74 16.78 5.34
N PRO A 76 -1.63 16.03 5.22
CA PRO A 76 -1.68 14.57 5.30
C PRO A 76 -1.99 14.10 6.71
N GLY A 77 -2.71 12.98 6.81
CA GLY A 77 -3.06 12.37 8.09
C GLY A 77 -1.88 11.62 8.74
N TRP A 78 -0.82 11.31 7.98
CA TRP A 78 0.40 10.69 8.53
C TRP A 78 1.31 11.69 9.27
N LEU A 79 1.05 13.00 9.20
CA LEU A 79 1.92 14.06 9.76
C LEU A 79 2.27 13.90 11.25
N PRO A 80 1.35 13.43 12.13
CA PRO A 80 1.70 13.10 13.53
C PRO A 80 2.79 12.02 13.63
N PHE A 81 2.91 11.14 12.65
CA PHE A 81 3.87 10.03 12.59
C PHE A 81 5.10 10.34 11.72
N ARG A 82 5.33 11.61 11.35
CA ARG A 82 6.43 12.05 10.48
C ARG A 82 7.83 11.55 10.86
N ALA A 83 8.07 11.30 12.15
CA ALA A 83 9.34 10.74 12.62
C ALA A 83 9.57 9.32 12.09
N HIS A 84 8.52 8.51 12.06
CA HIS A 84 8.54 7.13 11.57
C HIS A 84 8.59 7.07 10.04
N VAL A 85 7.85 7.95 9.36
CA VAL A 85 7.99 8.16 7.90
C VAL A 85 9.43 8.52 7.55
N SER A 86 10.02 9.50 8.24
CA SER A 86 11.40 9.93 8.01
C SER A 86 12.40 8.81 8.30
N ALA A 87 12.19 8.04 9.37
CA ALA A 87 13.02 6.90 9.72
C ALA A 87 12.99 5.83 8.62
N LEU A 88 11.81 5.45 8.13
CA LEU A 88 11.65 4.46 7.07
C LEU A 88 12.35 4.91 5.79
N VAL A 89 12.08 6.14 5.35
CA VAL A 89 12.65 6.72 4.12
C VAL A 89 14.17 6.78 4.18
N ARG A 90 14.77 7.15 5.32
CA ARG A 90 16.23 7.14 5.50
C ARG A 90 16.80 5.74 5.54
N ALA A 91 16.15 4.83 6.27
CA ALA A 91 16.59 3.45 6.43
C ALA A 91 16.60 2.71 5.07
N ALA A 92 15.51 2.82 4.30
CA ALA A 92 15.43 2.28 2.94
C ALA A 92 16.49 2.89 2.01
N ALA A 93 16.78 4.19 2.12
CA ALA A 93 17.83 4.84 1.34
C ALA A 93 19.24 4.38 1.71
N ALA A 94 19.48 4.04 2.98
CA ALA A 94 20.75 3.51 3.47
C ALA A 94 20.89 1.99 3.24
N GLY A 95 19.85 1.32 2.73
CA GLY A 95 19.79 -0.15 2.65
C GLY A 95 19.62 -0.84 4.01
N ASP A 96 19.31 -0.09 5.07
CA ASP A 96 19.03 -0.63 6.41
C ASP A 96 17.55 -1.05 6.50
N TRP A 97 17.25 -2.22 5.95
CA TRP A 97 15.88 -2.71 5.91
C TRP A 97 15.37 -3.21 7.26
N VAL A 98 16.25 -3.49 8.23
CA VAL A 98 15.87 -3.78 9.61
C VAL A 98 15.27 -2.54 10.27
N ALA A 99 15.95 -1.40 10.17
CA ALA A 99 15.41 -0.13 10.65
C ALA A 99 14.14 0.26 9.87
N ALA A 100 14.06 -0.03 8.57
CA ALA A 100 12.85 0.19 7.78
C ALA A 100 11.67 -0.66 8.25
N CYS A 101 11.89 -1.92 8.67
CA CYS A 101 10.88 -2.79 9.27
C CYS A 101 10.35 -2.20 10.58
N HIS A 102 11.25 -1.76 11.48
CA HIS A 102 10.86 -1.14 12.75
C HIS A 102 10.05 0.15 12.54
N ALA A 103 10.41 0.96 11.55
CA ALA A 103 9.66 2.16 11.22
C ALA A 103 8.27 1.83 10.64
N ALA A 104 8.19 0.83 9.75
CA ALA A 104 6.91 0.37 9.18
C ALA A 104 5.95 -0.13 10.26
N ASP A 105 6.47 -0.82 11.29
CA ASP A 105 5.71 -1.33 12.42
C ASP A 105 4.99 -0.26 13.25
N ARG A 106 5.52 0.97 13.21
CA ARG A 106 4.95 2.16 13.86
C ARG A 106 3.98 2.92 12.96
N LEU A 107 3.99 2.63 11.66
CA LEU A 107 3.09 3.22 10.68
C LEU A 107 1.87 2.33 10.41
N LEU A 108 2.02 1.01 10.50
CA LEU A 108 0.91 0.06 10.33
C LEU A 108 -0.22 0.38 11.29
N GLY A 109 -1.41 0.64 10.73
CA GLY A 109 -2.61 0.99 11.47
C GLY A 109 -2.61 2.39 12.08
N ALA A 110 -1.60 3.22 11.81
CA ALA A 110 -1.47 4.54 12.40
C ALA A 110 -2.27 5.60 11.62
N GLY A 111 -3.01 6.44 12.34
CA GLY A 111 -3.76 7.56 11.76
C GLY A 111 -5.25 7.29 11.57
N PRO A 112 -6.01 8.31 11.14
CA PRO A 112 -7.46 8.24 11.03
C PRO A 112 -7.90 7.43 9.80
N GLY A 113 -9.14 6.91 9.84
CA GLY A 113 -9.83 6.33 8.68
C GLY A 113 -9.90 4.81 8.67
N LEU A 114 -10.64 4.27 7.68
CA LEU A 114 -10.78 2.82 7.46
C LEU A 114 -9.51 2.20 6.88
N THR A 115 -8.81 2.96 6.03
CA THR A 115 -7.40 2.80 5.69
C THR A 115 -6.64 3.85 6.51
N PRO A 116 -6.00 3.47 7.63
CA PRO A 116 -5.20 4.39 8.41
C PRO A 116 -4.15 5.08 7.54
N SER A 117 -3.93 6.39 7.75
CA SER A 117 -2.99 7.19 6.96
C SER A 117 -1.58 6.61 6.82
N GLY A 118 -1.10 5.88 7.83
CA GLY A 118 0.17 5.17 7.79
C GLY A 118 0.16 4.01 6.80
N ASP A 119 -0.95 3.28 6.66
CA ASP A 119 -1.10 2.23 5.66
C ASP A 119 -1.20 2.81 4.25
N ASP A 120 -1.92 3.92 4.08
CA ASP A 120 -2.01 4.62 2.80
C ASP A 120 -0.63 5.08 2.31
N TRP A 121 0.14 5.68 3.22
CA TRP A 121 1.52 6.09 2.95
C TRP A 121 2.42 4.88 2.63
N LEU A 122 2.34 3.80 3.41
CA LEU A 122 3.10 2.56 3.19
C LEU A 122 2.75 1.93 1.83
N ALA A 123 1.47 1.94 1.44
CA ALA A 123 1.01 1.42 0.15
C ALA A 123 1.63 2.20 -1.01
N GLY A 124 1.60 3.54 -0.95
CA GLY A 124 2.23 4.38 -1.97
C GLY A 124 3.74 4.17 -2.06
N PHE A 125 4.42 4.08 -0.91
CA PHE A 125 5.86 3.84 -0.85
C PHE A 125 6.24 2.47 -1.44
N ALA A 126 5.57 1.41 -0.98
CA ALA A 126 5.85 0.04 -1.39
C ALA A 126 5.56 -0.18 -2.88
N ALA A 127 4.46 0.37 -3.39
CA ALA A 127 4.08 0.18 -4.78
C ALA A 127 5.10 0.77 -5.74
N TYR A 128 5.57 2.00 -5.47
CA TYR A 128 6.62 2.60 -6.29
C TYR A 128 7.92 1.79 -6.25
N TRP A 129 8.33 1.34 -5.06
CA TRP A 129 9.56 0.56 -4.91
C TRP A 129 9.47 -0.80 -5.61
N ALA A 130 8.35 -1.52 -5.46
CA ALA A 130 8.10 -2.79 -6.12
C ALA A 130 8.17 -2.65 -7.64
N SER A 131 7.46 -1.66 -8.20
CA SER A 131 7.46 -1.41 -9.65
C SER A 131 8.83 -0.97 -10.16
N ARG A 132 9.59 -0.20 -9.39
CA ARG A 132 10.88 0.35 -9.83
C ARG A 132 12.03 -0.64 -9.72
N THR A 133 11.97 -1.56 -8.76
CA THR A 133 12.97 -2.63 -8.59
C THR A 133 12.67 -3.86 -9.44
N GLY A 134 11.58 -3.84 -10.22
CA GLY A 134 11.18 -4.96 -11.06
C GLY A 134 10.70 -6.17 -10.25
N TYR A 135 10.34 -5.97 -8.97
CA TYR A 135 9.80 -7.02 -8.15
C TYR A 135 8.47 -7.49 -8.75
N ARG A 136 8.49 -8.70 -9.31
CA ARG A 136 7.29 -9.42 -9.73
C ARG A 136 7.10 -10.56 -8.75
N ARG A 137 5.88 -10.68 -8.21
CA ARG A 137 5.52 -11.84 -7.40
C ARG A 137 5.86 -13.13 -8.18
N PRO A 138 6.56 -14.11 -7.59
CA PRO A 138 6.83 -15.36 -8.27
C PRO A 138 5.51 -15.97 -8.76
N ALA A 139 5.46 -16.34 -10.04
CA ALA A 139 4.32 -17.02 -10.64
C ALA A 139 4.14 -18.37 -9.91
N GLY A 140 3.24 -18.42 -8.92
CA GLY A 140 3.02 -19.59 -8.07
C GLY A 140 2.57 -19.30 -6.64
N ALA A 141 2.73 -18.08 -6.13
CA ALA A 141 2.32 -17.73 -4.75
C ALA A 141 0.81 -17.45 -4.57
N ALA A 142 -0.03 -17.69 -5.58
CA ALA A 142 -1.48 -17.79 -5.40
C ALA A 142 -1.84 -19.27 -5.35
N GLY A 143 -2.02 -19.83 -4.15
CA GLY A 143 -2.61 -21.15 -4.06
C GLY A 143 -2.23 -22.00 -2.86
N ARG A 144 -2.35 -21.48 -1.64
CA ARG A 144 -2.80 -22.29 -0.51
C ARG A 144 -3.42 -21.41 0.55
N ALA A 145 -4.64 -20.94 0.28
CA ALA A 145 -5.59 -20.83 1.38
C ALA A 145 -5.69 -22.23 2.00
N PRO A 146 -5.60 -22.41 3.33
CA PRO A 146 -5.82 -23.70 3.92
C PRO A 146 -7.25 -24.12 3.60
N ARG A 147 -7.42 -25.07 2.68
CA ARG A 147 -8.69 -25.80 2.50
C ARG A 147 -8.84 -26.73 3.70
N GLY A 148 -9.09 -26.14 4.86
CA GLY A 148 -9.68 -26.85 5.98
C GLY A 148 -11.17 -26.94 5.73
N ARG A 149 -11.64 -28.11 5.27
CA ARG A 149 -13.04 -28.52 5.50
C ARG A 149 -13.30 -28.36 7.00
N PRO A 150 -14.47 -27.87 7.47
CA PRO A 150 -14.78 -27.93 8.88
C PRO A 150 -14.89 -29.41 9.26
N ALA A 151 -13.83 -29.94 9.87
CA ALA A 151 -13.88 -31.25 10.52
C ALA A 151 -14.74 -31.06 11.77
N ARG A 152 -15.88 -31.76 11.80
CA ARG A 152 -16.65 -31.97 13.02
C ARG A 152 -15.76 -32.75 13.99
N GLY A 153 -15.62 -32.22 15.20
CA GLY A 153 -15.31 -32.98 16.41
C GLY A 153 -13.83 -33.26 16.66
N GLY A 154 -13.39 -32.91 17.88
CA GLY A 154 -12.24 -33.51 18.55
C GLY A 154 -10.88 -32.94 18.18
N ASP A 155 -10.25 -32.31 19.17
CA ASP A 155 -8.80 -32.19 19.41
C ASP A 155 -8.25 -30.77 19.40
N THR A 156 -8.34 -30.17 20.59
CA THR A 156 -7.51 -29.06 21.04
C THR A 156 -6.08 -29.56 21.29
N ALA A 157 -5.24 -29.53 20.25
CA ALA A 157 -3.79 -29.59 20.40
C ALA A 157 -3.16 -28.42 19.62
N GLY A 158 -2.33 -27.64 20.31
CA GLY A 158 -1.92 -26.28 19.95
C GLY A 158 -1.34 -26.13 18.54
N ARG A 159 -2.04 -25.39 17.69
CA ARG A 159 -1.41 -24.62 16.62
C ARG A 159 -0.82 -23.37 17.26
N SER A 160 0.47 -23.41 17.57
CA SER A 160 1.25 -22.24 17.95
C SER A 160 0.99 -21.13 16.93
N ALA A 161 0.61 -19.95 17.40
CA ALA A 161 0.54 -18.75 16.56
C ALA A 161 1.87 -18.61 15.79
N PRO A 162 1.85 -18.19 14.51
CA PRO A 162 3.09 -17.96 13.79
C PRO A 162 3.96 -17.01 14.62
N ALA A 163 5.21 -17.41 14.89
CA ALA A 163 6.16 -16.56 15.59
C ALA A 163 6.19 -15.19 14.92
N ASN A 164 6.19 -14.11 15.72
CA ASN A 164 6.28 -12.76 15.18
C ASN A 164 7.47 -12.70 14.20
N PRO A 165 7.26 -12.26 12.95
CA PRO A 165 8.36 -12.19 11.99
C PRO A 165 9.43 -11.28 12.59
N VAL A 166 10.69 -11.72 12.55
CA VAL A 166 11.85 -10.95 13.01
C VAL A 166 12.37 -10.17 11.80
N PRO A 167 12.66 -8.86 11.91
CA PRO A 167 13.32 -8.11 10.85
C PRO A 167 14.62 -8.79 10.42
N SER A 168 14.84 -8.92 9.12
CA SER A 168 16.08 -9.46 8.56
C SER A 168 16.84 -8.38 7.78
N PRO A 169 18.17 -8.50 7.64
CA PRO A 169 19.01 -7.53 6.91
C PRO A 169 18.84 -7.58 5.38
N GLY A 170 17.83 -8.29 4.87
CA GLY A 170 17.59 -8.45 3.44
C GLY A 170 17.13 -7.16 2.75
N GLY A 171 16.86 -7.23 1.45
CA GLY A 171 16.43 -6.07 0.66
C GLY A 171 14.96 -5.71 0.82
N PHE A 172 14.42 -5.01 -0.18
CA PHE A 172 12.99 -4.69 -0.26
C PHE A 172 12.09 -5.95 -0.20
N GLY A 173 12.56 -7.09 -0.72
CA GLY A 173 11.79 -8.34 -0.71
C GLY A 173 11.51 -8.85 0.71
N GLU A 174 12.49 -8.80 1.59
CA GLU A 174 12.38 -9.18 2.99
C GLU A 174 11.55 -8.16 3.78
N TRP A 175 11.77 -6.87 3.56
CA TRP A 175 10.92 -5.82 4.13
C TRP A 175 9.45 -6.01 3.74
N ARG A 176 9.18 -6.32 2.46
CA ARG A 176 7.85 -6.64 1.94
C ARG A 176 7.22 -7.83 2.68
N GLN A 177 7.96 -8.93 2.82
CA GLN A 177 7.48 -10.12 3.53
C GLN A 177 7.18 -9.81 5.01
N TYR A 178 8.04 -9.02 5.65
CA TYR A 178 7.83 -8.57 7.02
C TYR A 178 6.53 -7.76 7.15
N VAL A 179 6.34 -6.72 6.32
CA VAL A 179 5.13 -5.89 6.35
C VAL A 179 3.89 -6.74 6.05
N ALA A 180 3.96 -7.66 5.08
CA ALA A 180 2.85 -8.54 4.74
C ALA A 180 2.42 -9.44 5.91
N ALA A 181 3.39 -9.96 6.68
CA ALA A 181 3.12 -10.79 7.84
C ALA A 181 2.59 -9.97 9.04
N ARG A 182 2.95 -8.69 9.14
CA ARG A 182 2.55 -7.81 10.25
C ARG A 182 1.19 -7.13 10.03
N ALA A 183 0.88 -6.73 8.79
CA ALA A 183 -0.30 -5.92 8.48
C ALA A 183 -1.62 -6.51 9.03
N PRO A 184 -1.94 -7.82 8.88
CA PRO A 184 -3.19 -8.40 9.40
C PRO A 184 -3.36 -8.30 10.92
N HIS A 185 -2.27 -8.06 11.66
CA HIS A 185 -2.26 -7.98 13.12
C HIS A 185 -2.06 -6.55 13.65
N ARG A 186 -1.82 -5.60 12.75
CA ARG A 186 -1.42 -4.23 13.10
C ARG A 186 -2.35 -3.16 12.55
N THR A 187 -3.20 -3.50 11.58
CA THR A 187 -4.22 -2.62 11.05
C THR A 187 -5.58 -3.31 10.91
N SER A 188 -6.60 -2.56 10.51
CA SER A 188 -7.92 -3.06 10.16
C SER A 188 -7.85 -4.03 8.98
N ALA A 189 -8.87 -4.88 8.84
CA ALA A 189 -8.98 -5.79 7.68
C ALA A 189 -9.01 -5.02 6.35
N VAL A 190 -9.61 -3.82 6.33
CA VAL A 190 -9.68 -2.95 5.14
C VAL A 190 -8.30 -2.37 4.82
N GLY A 191 -7.57 -1.86 5.82
CA GLY A 191 -6.21 -1.37 5.66
C GLY A 191 -5.24 -2.45 5.17
N ALA A 192 -5.32 -3.65 5.75
CA ALA A 192 -4.52 -4.79 5.29
C ALA A 192 -4.86 -5.21 3.85
N ALA A 193 -6.15 -5.29 3.50
CA ALA A 193 -6.59 -5.63 2.15
C ALA A 193 -6.14 -4.60 1.10
N PHE A 194 -5.97 -3.34 1.49
CA PHE A 194 -5.44 -2.27 0.65
C PHE A 194 -3.91 -2.31 0.52
N LEU A 195 -3.19 -2.51 1.62
CA LEU A 195 -1.72 -2.50 1.66
C LEU A 195 -1.10 -3.74 1.01
N LEU A 196 -1.68 -4.93 1.19
CA LEU A 196 -1.07 -6.19 0.74
C LEU A 196 -0.86 -6.27 -0.78
N PRO A 197 -1.79 -5.85 -1.65
CA PRO A 197 -1.54 -5.74 -3.09
C PRO A 197 -0.51 -4.66 -3.45
N ALA A 198 -0.48 -3.54 -2.71
CA ALA A 198 0.46 -2.45 -2.95
C ALA A 198 1.92 -2.86 -2.71
N LEU A 199 2.15 -3.81 -1.80
CA LEU A 199 3.45 -4.46 -1.61
C LEU A 199 3.97 -5.17 -2.87
N ASP A 200 3.09 -5.51 -3.80
CA ASP A 200 3.38 -6.12 -5.10
C ASP A 200 3.34 -5.12 -6.27
N GLY A 201 3.18 -3.82 -5.99
CA GLY A 201 3.03 -2.79 -7.03
C GLY A 201 1.61 -2.63 -7.55
N GLU A 202 0.62 -3.30 -6.95
CA GLU A 202 -0.79 -3.21 -7.36
C GLU A 202 -1.52 -2.14 -6.55
N LEU A 203 -2.01 -1.10 -7.23
CA LEU A 203 -2.81 -0.03 -6.64
C LEU A 203 -4.16 0.08 -7.35
N PRO A 204 -5.23 0.55 -6.68
CA PRO A 204 -6.47 0.86 -7.36
C PRO A 204 -6.34 2.15 -8.17
N GLU A 205 -7.22 2.35 -9.16
CA GLU A 205 -7.41 3.68 -9.73
C GLU A 205 -8.02 4.63 -8.69
N PRO A 206 -7.63 5.92 -8.68
CA PRO A 206 -6.73 6.64 -9.60
C PRO A 206 -5.22 6.52 -9.29
N ALA A 207 -4.83 5.75 -8.26
CA ALA A 207 -3.45 5.69 -7.79
C ALA A 207 -2.52 4.96 -8.77
N ALA A 208 -2.99 3.90 -9.42
CA ALA A 208 -2.24 3.18 -10.45
C ALA A 208 -1.85 4.09 -11.63
N SER A 209 -2.79 4.91 -12.13
CA SER A 209 -2.51 5.85 -13.21
C SER A 209 -1.42 6.86 -12.85
N LEU A 210 -1.44 7.40 -11.61
CA LEU A 210 -0.39 8.30 -11.14
C LEU A 210 0.96 7.59 -11.01
N LEU A 211 0.98 6.38 -10.45
CA LEU A 211 2.19 5.55 -10.37
C LEU A 211 2.81 5.32 -11.76
N LEU A 212 1.99 4.96 -12.75
CA LEU A 212 2.45 4.77 -14.12
C LEU A 212 3.03 6.06 -14.71
N ALA A 213 2.37 7.22 -14.53
CA ALA A 213 2.92 8.49 -15.00
C ALA A 213 4.27 8.83 -14.36
N LEU A 214 4.43 8.56 -13.05
CA LEU A 214 5.70 8.77 -12.35
C LEU A 214 6.80 7.85 -12.88
N LEU A 215 6.51 6.57 -13.11
CA LEU A 215 7.47 5.58 -13.62
C LEU A 215 7.84 5.82 -15.08
N SER A 216 6.88 6.25 -15.89
CA SER A 216 7.11 6.57 -17.30
C SER A 216 7.66 7.98 -17.53
N GLY A 217 7.77 8.81 -16.48
CA GLY A 217 8.24 10.19 -16.62
C GLY A 217 7.29 11.11 -17.40
N GLN A 218 5.98 10.79 -17.45
CA GLN A 218 4.97 11.55 -18.16
C GLN A 218 4.63 12.87 -17.42
N VAL A 219 5.55 13.84 -17.47
CA VAL A 219 5.48 15.09 -16.66
C VAL A 219 4.16 15.85 -16.88
N GLY A 220 3.68 15.93 -18.12
CA GLY A 220 2.43 16.64 -18.48
C GLY A 220 1.17 16.02 -17.87
N GLU A 221 1.22 14.73 -17.55
CA GLU A 221 0.08 13.97 -17.02
C GLU A 221 -0.03 14.05 -15.49
N ILE A 222 1.07 14.39 -14.81
CA ILE A 222 1.14 14.41 -13.34
C ILE A 222 0.05 15.29 -12.72
N PRO A 223 -0.20 16.54 -13.18
CA PRO A 223 -1.23 17.37 -12.57
C PRO A 223 -2.63 16.78 -12.65
N ALA A 224 -3.02 16.20 -13.80
CA ALA A 224 -4.35 15.63 -13.98
C ALA A 224 -4.54 14.40 -13.08
N ARG A 225 -3.57 13.47 -13.10
CA ARG A 225 -3.63 12.21 -12.35
C ARG A 225 -3.51 12.43 -10.83
N ALA A 226 -2.65 13.36 -10.41
CA ALA A 226 -2.54 13.74 -9.00
C ALA A 226 -3.86 14.35 -8.50
N ARG A 227 -4.51 15.25 -9.26
CA ARG A 227 -5.80 15.82 -8.86
C ARG A 227 -6.90 14.76 -8.73
N GLN A 228 -6.90 13.74 -9.59
CA GLN A 228 -7.84 12.62 -9.47
C GLN A 228 -7.62 11.87 -8.16
N LEU A 229 -6.38 11.52 -7.83
CA LEU A 229 -6.04 10.84 -6.58
C LEU A 229 -6.30 11.68 -5.33
N LEU A 230 -5.97 12.97 -5.34
CA LEU A 230 -6.14 13.84 -4.17
C LEU A 230 -7.62 14.05 -3.78
N ARG A 231 -8.57 13.73 -4.68
CA ARG A 231 -10.02 13.73 -4.41
C ARG A 231 -10.51 12.46 -3.72
N THR A 232 -9.69 11.41 -3.64
CA THR A 232 -10.07 10.13 -3.03
C THR A 232 -10.00 10.20 -1.51
N GLY A 233 -11.15 10.04 -0.86
CA GLY A 233 -11.28 9.93 0.60
C GLY A 233 -10.87 11.19 1.37
N HIS A 234 -11.04 11.13 2.70
CA HIS A 234 -10.76 12.27 3.57
C HIS A 234 -9.27 12.51 3.85
N HIS A 235 -8.39 11.51 3.70
CA HIS A 235 -6.93 11.71 3.75
C HIS A 235 -6.18 10.70 2.87
N SER A 236 -6.74 9.51 2.67
CA SER A 236 -6.12 8.39 1.95
C SER A 236 -5.45 8.75 0.61
N GLY A 237 -6.13 9.45 -0.30
CA GLY A 237 -5.52 9.83 -1.58
C GLY A 237 -4.29 10.74 -1.44
N VAL A 238 -4.28 11.63 -0.44
CA VAL A 238 -3.13 12.51 -0.13
C VAL A 238 -2.01 11.70 0.49
N ASP A 239 -2.32 10.85 1.46
CA ASP A 239 -1.33 10.05 2.19
C ASP A 239 -0.61 9.06 1.27
N LEU A 240 -1.37 8.40 0.37
CA LEU A 240 -0.82 7.54 -0.67
C LEU A 240 0.07 8.30 -1.66
N ALA A 241 -0.36 9.48 -2.11
CA ALA A 241 0.42 10.30 -3.03
C ALA A 241 1.76 10.74 -2.41
N TRP A 242 1.79 11.00 -1.10
CA TRP A 242 3.04 11.26 -0.38
C TRP A 242 3.96 10.04 -0.34
N GLY A 243 3.41 8.83 -0.13
CA GLY A 243 4.18 7.58 -0.21
C GLY A 243 4.85 7.39 -1.57
N LEU A 244 4.07 7.52 -2.66
CA LEU A 244 4.56 7.47 -4.04
C LEU A 244 5.68 8.50 -4.28
N TRP A 245 5.44 9.75 -3.89
CA TRP A 245 6.39 10.84 -4.12
C TRP A 245 7.71 10.65 -3.35
N MET A 246 7.67 10.22 -2.09
CA MET A 246 8.88 10.03 -1.29
C MET A 246 9.74 8.88 -1.82
N ALA A 247 9.13 7.78 -2.24
CA ALA A 247 9.83 6.69 -2.91
C ALA A 247 10.45 7.13 -4.25
N ALA A 248 9.69 7.85 -5.08
CA ALA A 248 10.16 8.41 -6.35
C ALA A 248 11.30 9.41 -6.17
N ARG A 249 11.14 10.32 -5.21
CA ARG A 249 12.17 11.29 -4.87
C ARG A 249 13.46 10.59 -4.46
N TRP A 250 13.39 9.48 -3.72
CA TRP A 250 14.62 8.82 -3.30
C TRP A 250 15.27 7.97 -4.37
N LEU A 251 14.53 7.12 -5.07
CA LEU A 251 15.11 6.25 -6.08
C LEU A 251 15.67 7.04 -7.28
N GLU A 252 15.13 8.22 -7.56
CA GLU A 252 15.57 9.03 -8.70
C GLU A 252 16.67 10.06 -8.37
N TRP A 253 16.89 10.38 -7.08
CA TRP A 253 17.99 11.24 -6.61
C TRP A 253 19.10 10.49 -5.85
N GLY A 254 18.82 9.32 -5.28
CA GLY A 254 19.73 8.51 -4.47
C GLY A 254 20.81 7.77 -5.26
N GLN A 255 20.79 7.82 -6.60
CA GLN A 255 21.91 7.37 -7.43
C GLN A 255 22.97 8.46 -7.69
N ARG A 256 22.98 9.53 -6.90
CA ARG A 256 24.13 10.43 -6.81
C ARG A 256 24.88 10.09 -5.53
N SER A 257 25.90 9.23 -5.66
CA SER A 257 27.05 9.38 -4.78
C SER A 257 27.65 10.78 -5.03
N PRO A 258 28.12 11.50 -4.01
CA PRO A 258 29.01 12.63 -4.24
C PRO A 258 30.23 12.20 -5.06
#